data_AF-A0A7V2AV77-F1
#
_entry.id   AF-A0A7V2AV77-F1
#
_cell.length_a   1.000
_cell.length_b   1.000
_cell.length_c   1.000
_cell.angle_alpha   90.00
_cell.angle_beta   90.00
_cell.angle_gamma   90.00
#
_symmetry.space_group_name_H-M   'P 1'
#
loop_
_entity.id
_entity.type
_entity.pdbx_description
1 polymer ?
#
loop_
_entity_poly.entity_id
_entity_poly.type
_entity_poly.pdbx_seq_one_letter_code
_entity_poly.pdbx_strand_id
1 'polypeptide(L)'
;GDEDLVKQVLINLIGNAVKFSPAGSRIFLTAEEEAVSIKVTVRDEGVGIPQDDLKNIFKQFYQVGTDSAEGVGLGLAIVKNIVEQHGGYVNVTSRMGEGSTFTFTLPKEHHFNDLLGYIFDSMEAREEVQEMFQLAVKVVAEILSAKIVSMMLLDRERKELFIKVAYGLDERIVENTRVPVGKSIAGRVAQTGEPLLIEDIEETGLSSLKSNNPQYETKSLLSVPLVVGSTVIGVINANNKTSGKPFTEDDMVLLQSISERISKVIERMRTAEDFHAFLRETISSLNSLLEICESDEAGMRSRLVEWSVKVARKLGLSEKEIQVIQFVSSVHDVGMTTVSEGILSKTLDLTPEEIDEIHKHPQRGAAIMRPLEFVEAVSQTMLFHHERMDGKGYPMGLKGDQIPIGSRIIAVLDAWVSMVSERPFRRSLALEDSINELVDNAGKQFDREVISAFMEVLVDEGRIEIEEYAGIRDRLRFGGRHHAMP
;
A
#
# COMPACT_ATOMS: atom_id res chain seq x y z
N GLY A 1 -9.27 18.04 -21.38
CA GLY A 1 -8.05 17.42 -21.96
C GLY A 1 -7.44 18.35 -22.99
N ASP A 2 -6.23 18.06 -23.46
CA ASP A 2 -5.55 18.84 -24.50
C ASP A 2 -6.17 18.54 -25.88
N GLU A 3 -6.87 19.52 -26.44
CA GLU A 3 -7.62 19.37 -27.70
C GLU A 3 -6.71 19.03 -28.89
N ASP A 4 -5.50 19.56 -28.93
CA ASP A 4 -4.58 19.37 -30.06
C ASP A 4 -3.99 17.95 -30.05
N LEU A 5 -3.71 17.41 -28.86
CA LEU A 5 -3.29 16.01 -28.72
C LEU A 5 -4.42 15.03 -29.07
N VAL A 6 -5.67 15.31 -28.68
CA VAL A 6 -6.82 14.48 -29.05
C VAL A 6 -7.08 14.52 -30.56
N LYS A 7 -6.95 15.69 -31.20
CA LYS A 7 -6.96 15.81 -32.67
C LYS A 7 -5.88 14.94 -33.30
N GLN A 8 -4.67 14.91 -32.73
CA GLN A 8 -3.58 14.08 -33.22
C GLN A 8 -3.90 12.58 -33.14
N VAL A 9 -4.61 12.11 -32.10
CA VAL A 9 -5.10 10.72 -32.02
C VAL A 9 -6.02 10.40 -33.20
N LEU A 10 -7.03 11.25 -33.43
CA LEU A 10 -7.99 11.07 -34.52
C LEU A 10 -7.33 11.09 -35.90
N ILE A 11 -6.41 12.03 -36.14
CA ILE A 11 -5.67 12.13 -37.41
C ILE A 11 -4.89 10.85 -37.69
N ASN A 12 -4.22 10.27 -36.69
CA ASN A 12 -3.45 9.05 -36.86
C ASN A 12 -4.36 7.84 -37.16
N LEU A 13 -5.45 7.68 -36.42
CA LEU A 13 -6.36 6.54 -36.61
C LEU A 13 -7.11 6.62 -37.94
N ILE A 14 -7.66 7.79 -38.29
CA ILE A 14 -8.35 8.01 -39.57
C ILE A 14 -7.35 7.92 -40.73
N GLY A 15 -6.14 8.48 -40.58
CA GLY A 15 -5.08 8.38 -41.58
C GLY A 15 -4.71 6.94 -41.89
N ASN A 16 -4.59 6.08 -40.87
CA ASN A 16 -4.38 4.65 -41.07
C ASN A 16 -5.57 3.98 -41.77
N ALA A 17 -6.80 4.27 -41.33
CA ALA A 17 -8.01 3.74 -41.95
C ALA A 17 -8.10 4.08 -43.45
N VAL A 18 -7.77 5.31 -43.85
CA VAL A 18 -7.72 5.74 -45.27
C VAL A 18 -6.60 5.02 -46.02
N LYS A 19 -5.41 4.92 -45.42
CA LYS A 19 -4.24 4.34 -46.08
C LYS A 19 -4.38 2.85 -46.38
N PHE A 20 -5.01 2.10 -45.49
CA PHE A 20 -5.10 0.64 -45.58
C PHE A 20 -6.45 0.14 -46.10
N SER A 21 -7.35 1.05 -46.48
CA SER A 21 -8.63 0.73 -47.13
C SER A 21 -8.54 0.85 -48.66
N PRO A 22 -9.20 -0.03 -49.42
CA PRO A 22 -9.39 0.12 -50.86
C PRO A 22 -10.08 1.44 -51.25
N ALA A 23 -9.81 1.92 -52.47
CA ALA A 23 -10.47 3.09 -53.01
C ALA A 23 -12.00 2.87 -53.11
N GLY A 24 -12.78 3.78 -52.52
CA GLY A 24 -14.24 3.69 -52.47
C GLY A 24 -14.82 2.98 -51.24
N SER A 25 -13.96 2.43 -50.36
CA SER A 25 -14.38 1.88 -49.07
C SER A 25 -14.90 2.95 -48.11
N ARG A 26 -15.70 2.53 -47.12
CA ARG A 26 -16.22 3.42 -46.08
C ARG A 26 -15.38 3.35 -44.82
N ILE A 27 -15.21 4.49 -44.18
CA ILE A 27 -14.63 4.59 -42.83
C ILE A 27 -15.76 5.05 -41.92
N PHE A 28 -15.95 4.32 -40.84
CA PHE A 28 -16.98 4.60 -39.84
C PHE A 28 -16.31 5.23 -38.63
N LEU A 29 -16.74 6.44 -38.30
CA LEU A 29 -16.37 7.13 -37.07
C LEU A 29 -17.62 7.23 -36.21
N THR A 30 -17.60 6.62 -35.04
CA THR A 30 -18.63 6.81 -34.01
C THR A 30 -18.00 7.39 -32.76
N ALA A 31 -18.70 8.33 -32.16
CA ALA A 31 -18.41 8.80 -30.81
C ALA A 31 -19.66 8.51 -29.99
N GLU A 32 -19.51 7.61 -29.03
CA GLU A 32 -20.55 7.23 -28.10
C GLU A 32 -20.21 7.82 -26.75
N GLU A 33 -21.16 8.58 -26.24
CA GLU A 33 -21.07 9.09 -24.89
C GLU A 33 -21.45 7.96 -23.92
N GLU A 34 -20.46 7.41 -23.21
CA GLU A 34 -20.68 6.45 -22.13
C GLU A 34 -20.86 7.20 -20.81
N ALA A 35 -21.18 6.50 -19.71
CA ALA A 35 -21.40 7.16 -18.42
C ALA A 35 -20.19 8.01 -17.96
N VAL A 36 -18.99 7.42 -17.98
CA VAL A 36 -17.76 8.01 -17.41
C VAL A 36 -16.69 8.35 -18.46
N SER A 37 -16.96 8.02 -19.73
CA SER A 37 -16.00 8.20 -20.82
C SER A 37 -16.71 8.60 -22.11
N ILE A 38 -15.95 9.14 -23.05
CA ILE A 38 -16.34 9.21 -24.44
C ILE A 38 -15.58 8.09 -25.13
N LYS A 39 -16.32 7.12 -25.66
CA LYS A 39 -15.77 6.05 -26.47
C LYS A 39 -15.82 6.46 -27.92
N VAL A 40 -14.66 6.49 -28.55
CA VAL A 40 -14.53 6.79 -29.97
C VAL A 40 -14.08 5.54 -30.70
N THR A 41 -14.82 5.19 -31.75
CA THR A 41 -14.54 4.04 -32.59
C THR A 41 -14.23 4.50 -34.01
N VAL A 42 -13.09 4.07 -34.54
CA VAL A 42 -12.68 4.22 -35.93
C VAL A 42 -12.63 2.84 -36.55
N ARG A 43 -13.56 2.56 -37.47
CA ARG A 43 -13.62 1.29 -38.20
C ARG A 43 -13.36 1.51 -39.68
N ASP A 44 -12.51 0.67 -40.25
CA ASP A 44 -12.23 0.59 -41.67
C ASP A 44 -12.72 -0.74 -42.27
N GLU A 45 -12.70 -0.81 -43.60
CA GLU A 45 -13.02 -2.00 -44.40
C GLU A 45 -11.77 -2.43 -45.20
N GLY A 46 -10.59 -2.30 -44.58
CA GLY A 46 -9.29 -2.54 -45.20
C GLY A 46 -8.82 -3.99 -45.15
N VAL A 47 -7.52 -4.18 -45.37
CA VAL A 47 -6.88 -5.51 -45.41
C VAL A 47 -6.90 -6.24 -44.07
N GLY A 48 -7.09 -5.52 -42.97
CA GLY A 48 -7.02 -6.05 -41.61
C GLY A 48 -5.57 -6.34 -41.14
N ILE A 49 -5.44 -6.68 -39.85
CA ILE A 49 -4.17 -6.93 -39.17
C ILE A 49 -4.13 -8.41 -38.75
N PRO A 50 -3.03 -9.14 -39.00
CA PRO A 50 -2.85 -10.51 -38.53
C PRO A 50 -2.91 -10.62 -37.00
N GLN A 51 -3.47 -11.71 -36.49
CA GLN A 51 -3.65 -11.94 -35.04
C GLN A 51 -2.33 -11.87 -34.26
N ASP A 52 -1.25 -12.42 -34.82
CA ASP A 52 0.07 -12.46 -34.16
C ASP A 52 0.71 -11.05 -34.03
N ASP A 53 0.29 -10.12 -34.88
CA ASP A 53 0.80 -8.75 -34.90
C ASP A 53 0.09 -7.82 -33.92
N LEU A 54 -1.16 -8.10 -33.55
CA LEU A 54 -2.00 -7.21 -32.71
C LEU A 54 -1.33 -6.82 -31.40
N LYS A 55 -0.51 -7.70 -30.81
CA LYS A 55 0.21 -7.43 -29.55
C LYS A 55 1.36 -6.43 -29.69
N ASN A 56 1.83 -6.20 -30.92
CA ASN A 56 3.04 -5.43 -31.19
C ASN A 56 2.76 -4.11 -31.91
N ILE A 57 1.57 -3.90 -32.49
CA ILE A 57 1.26 -2.71 -33.31
C ILE A 57 1.41 -1.36 -32.59
N PHE A 58 1.38 -1.35 -31.26
CA PHE A 58 1.56 -0.14 -30.45
C PHE A 58 3.01 0.10 -30.02
N LYS A 59 3.95 -0.79 -30.37
CA LYS A 59 5.38 -0.59 -30.11
C LYS A 59 5.95 0.43 -31.10
N GLN A 60 6.85 1.28 -30.62
CA GLN A 60 7.56 2.23 -31.48
C GLN A 60 8.35 1.49 -32.55
N PHE A 61 8.30 2.00 -33.79
CA PHE A 61 9.01 1.46 -34.96
C PHE A 61 8.52 0.08 -35.44
N TYR A 62 7.40 -0.41 -34.92
CA TYR A 62 6.80 -1.67 -35.39
C TYR A 62 5.92 -1.45 -36.62
N GLN A 63 6.01 -2.36 -37.60
CA GLN A 63 5.21 -2.33 -38.82
C GLN A 63 4.73 -3.74 -39.19
N VAL A 64 3.48 -3.82 -39.63
CA VAL A 64 2.83 -5.05 -40.08
C VAL A 64 3.03 -5.18 -41.59
N GLY A 65 3.73 -6.23 -42.03
CA GLY A 65 4.04 -6.49 -43.44
C GLY A 65 5.25 -5.70 -43.95
N THR A 66 6.37 -6.40 -44.16
CA THR A 66 7.54 -5.89 -44.87
C THR A 66 7.22 -5.79 -46.36
N ASP A 67 7.16 -4.56 -46.90
CA ASP A 67 7.78 -4.19 -48.20
C ASP A 67 7.16 -2.96 -48.91
N SER A 68 6.15 -2.26 -48.37
CA SER A 68 5.62 -1.06 -49.05
C SER A 68 4.69 -0.14 -48.23
N ALA A 69 5.06 0.23 -47.00
CA ALA A 69 4.25 1.17 -46.21
C ALA A 69 5.06 2.40 -45.76
N GLU A 70 4.90 3.53 -46.46
CA GLU A 70 5.42 4.85 -46.04
C GLU A 70 4.99 5.20 -44.59
N GLY A 71 5.93 5.14 -43.65
CA GLY A 71 5.69 5.50 -42.25
C GLY A 71 6.84 5.05 -41.36
N VAL A 72 7.02 5.68 -40.20
CA VAL A 72 8.11 5.36 -39.25
C VAL A 72 7.66 4.36 -38.18
N GLY A 73 6.41 3.86 -38.23
CA GLY A 73 5.85 3.00 -37.18
C GLY A 73 5.63 3.73 -35.84
N LEU A 74 5.51 5.06 -35.87
CA LEU A 74 5.32 5.90 -34.67
C LEU A 74 3.85 6.26 -34.41
N GLY A 75 2.99 6.25 -35.43
CA GLY A 75 1.63 6.78 -35.32
C GLY A 75 0.78 6.11 -34.24
N LEU A 76 0.71 4.77 -34.23
CA LEU A 76 -0.05 4.04 -33.21
C LEU A 76 0.59 4.11 -31.82
N ALA A 77 1.92 4.16 -31.72
CA ALA A 77 2.60 4.37 -30.44
C ALA A 77 2.29 5.76 -29.85
N ILE A 78 2.21 6.80 -30.68
CA ILE A 78 1.80 8.15 -30.29
C ILE A 78 0.34 8.14 -29.84
N VAL A 79 -0.56 7.49 -30.59
CA VAL A 79 -1.97 7.31 -30.20
C VAL A 79 -2.08 6.72 -28.80
N LYS A 80 -1.38 5.61 -28.53
CA LYS A 80 -1.42 4.95 -27.23
C LYS A 80 -0.91 5.88 -26.11
N ASN A 81 0.23 6.52 -26.32
CA ASN A 81 0.81 7.42 -25.31
C ASN A 81 -0.13 8.61 -25.01
N ILE A 82 -0.67 9.26 -26.04
CA ILE A 82 -1.60 10.38 -25.84
C ILE A 82 -2.85 9.93 -25.07
N VAL A 83 -3.48 8.82 -25.49
CA VAL A 83 -4.69 8.31 -24.84
C VAL A 83 -4.44 7.93 -23.37
N GLU A 84 -3.32 7.26 -23.09
CA GLU A 84 -2.92 6.89 -21.73
C GLU A 84 -2.59 8.12 -20.86
N GLN A 85 -1.90 9.13 -21.42
CA GLN A 85 -1.66 10.41 -20.74
C GLN A 85 -2.95 11.14 -20.39
N HIS A 86 -4.01 10.93 -21.16
CA HIS A 86 -5.34 11.45 -20.90
C HIS A 86 -6.18 10.53 -19.98
N GLY A 87 -5.59 9.46 -19.42
CA GLY A 87 -6.25 8.54 -18.51
C GLY A 87 -7.27 7.61 -19.19
N GLY A 88 -7.20 7.49 -20.51
CA GLY A 88 -8.00 6.56 -21.31
C GLY A 88 -7.22 5.30 -21.66
N TYR A 89 -7.84 4.44 -22.47
CA TYR A 89 -7.19 3.27 -23.04
C TYR A 89 -7.54 3.12 -24.52
N VAL A 90 -6.70 2.41 -25.28
CA VAL A 90 -6.91 2.12 -26.69
C VAL A 90 -6.84 0.62 -26.94
N ASN A 91 -7.79 0.11 -27.71
CA ASN A 91 -7.90 -1.29 -28.11
C ASN A 91 -8.14 -1.40 -29.61
N VAL A 92 -7.84 -2.58 -30.16
CA VAL A 92 -8.05 -2.90 -31.57
C VAL A 92 -8.71 -4.27 -31.70
N THR A 93 -9.66 -4.38 -32.62
CA THR A 93 -10.13 -5.66 -33.14
C THR A 93 -9.95 -5.65 -34.65
N SER A 94 -9.43 -6.73 -35.22
CA SER A 94 -9.23 -6.81 -36.66
C SER A 94 -9.32 -8.23 -37.17
N ARG A 95 -9.77 -8.37 -38.42
CA ARG A 95 -9.82 -9.62 -39.16
C ARG A 95 -9.29 -9.39 -40.56
N MET A 96 -8.46 -10.31 -41.03
CA MET A 96 -7.91 -10.26 -42.38
C MET A 96 -9.04 -10.20 -43.42
N GLY A 97 -8.99 -9.20 -44.30
CA GLY A 97 -9.97 -8.96 -45.36
C GLY A 97 -11.30 -8.32 -44.93
N GLU A 98 -11.54 -8.11 -43.63
CA GLU A 98 -12.74 -7.45 -43.10
C GLU A 98 -12.47 -6.05 -42.50
N GLY A 99 -11.18 -5.67 -42.38
CA GLY A 99 -10.72 -4.39 -41.85
C GLY A 99 -10.32 -4.42 -40.36
N SER A 100 -10.07 -3.23 -39.82
CA SER A 100 -9.75 -3.00 -38.42
C SER A 100 -10.74 -2.06 -37.75
N THR A 101 -10.92 -2.24 -36.44
CA THR A 101 -11.71 -1.37 -35.58
C THR A 101 -10.85 -0.95 -34.41
N PHE A 102 -10.44 0.31 -34.40
CA PHE A 102 -9.74 0.94 -33.29
C PHE A 102 -10.75 1.62 -32.38
N THR A 103 -10.68 1.31 -31.10
CA THR A 103 -11.51 1.92 -30.06
C THR A 103 -10.59 2.62 -29.08
N PHE A 104 -10.80 3.90 -28.81
CA PHE A 104 -10.16 4.55 -27.67
C PHE A 104 -11.20 5.24 -26.80
N THR A 105 -10.91 5.33 -25.51
CA THR A 105 -11.72 6.04 -24.54
C THR A 105 -10.99 7.31 -24.11
N LEU A 106 -11.75 8.37 -23.89
CA LEU A 106 -11.28 9.53 -23.15
C LEU A 106 -12.21 9.70 -21.95
N PRO A 107 -11.69 9.72 -20.71
CA PRO A 107 -12.53 9.99 -19.56
C PRO A 107 -13.18 11.36 -19.73
N LYS A 108 -14.48 11.44 -19.43
CA LYS A 108 -15.13 12.76 -19.34
C LYS A 108 -14.46 13.54 -18.22
N GLU A 109 -14.43 14.87 -18.34
CA GLU A 109 -14.06 15.74 -17.23
C GLU A 109 -15.22 15.77 -16.22
N HIS A 110 -15.49 14.62 -15.59
CA HIS A 110 -16.46 14.47 -14.53
C HIS A 110 -15.93 13.55 -13.43
N HIS A 111 -16.37 13.88 -12.22
CA HIS A 111 -15.63 13.69 -11.00
C HIS A 111 -15.56 12.22 -10.58
N PHE A 112 -14.54 11.86 -9.81
CA PHE A 112 -14.40 10.57 -9.14
C PHE A 112 -15.69 10.04 -8.43
N ASN A 113 -16.66 10.91 -8.14
CA ASN A 113 -17.99 10.53 -7.63
C ASN A 113 -18.87 9.77 -8.64
N ASP A 114 -18.70 9.99 -9.94
CA ASP A 114 -19.42 9.25 -10.99
C ASP A 114 -18.83 7.86 -11.19
N LEU A 115 -17.54 7.68 -10.89
CA LEU A 115 -16.91 6.36 -10.82
C LEU A 115 -17.43 5.58 -9.61
N LEU A 116 -17.58 6.22 -8.45
CA LEU A 116 -18.26 5.60 -7.32
C LEU A 116 -19.73 5.31 -7.67
N GLY A 117 -20.45 6.22 -8.34
CA GLY A 117 -21.79 5.99 -8.86
C GLY A 117 -21.87 4.77 -9.77
N TYR A 118 -20.96 4.66 -10.75
CA TYR A 118 -20.86 3.53 -11.68
C TYR A 118 -20.46 2.21 -11.00
N ILE A 119 -19.51 2.24 -10.05
CA ILE A 119 -19.13 1.10 -9.21
C ILE A 119 -20.29 0.67 -8.30
N PHE A 120 -21.13 1.63 -7.85
CA PHE A 120 -22.31 1.37 -7.03
C PHE A 120 -23.58 1.02 -7.83
N ASP A 121 -23.58 1.21 -9.15
CA ASP A 121 -24.72 0.94 -10.04
C ASP A 121 -24.77 -0.51 -10.55
N SER A 122 -23.66 -1.26 -10.48
CA SER A 122 -23.69 -2.73 -10.55
C SER A 122 -23.81 -3.31 -9.15
N MET A 123 -24.85 -4.12 -8.90
CA MET A 123 -25.11 -4.65 -7.55
C MET A 123 -23.94 -5.50 -7.03
N GLU A 124 -23.31 -6.30 -7.89
CA GLU A 124 -22.18 -7.16 -7.52
C GLU A 124 -20.91 -6.36 -7.16
N ALA A 125 -20.53 -5.36 -7.98
CA ALA A 125 -19.35 -4.52 -7.67
C ALA A 125 -19.57 -3.67 -6.42
N ARG A 126 -20.82 -3.27 -6.14
CA ARG A 126 -21.17 -2.49 -4.95
C ARG A 126 -20.89 -3.25 -3.66
N GLU A 127 -21.23 -4.54 -3.60
CA GLU A 127 -21.02 -5.37 -2.42
C GLU A 127 -19.54 -5.64 -2.19
N GLU A 128 -18.79 -6.05 -3.22
CA GLU A 128 -17.34 -6.32 -3.11
C GLU A 128 -16.55 -5.06 -2.71
N VAL A 129 -16.89 -3.89 -3.25
CA VAL A 129 -16.23 -2.62 -2.88
C VAL A 129 -16.58 -2.21 -1.45
N GLN A 130 -17.82 -2.44 -1.03
CA GLN A 130 -18.22 -2.18 0.35
C GLN A 130 -17.48 -3.09 1.33
N GLU A 131 -17.32 -4.38 1.00
CA GLU A 131 -16.52 -5.32 1.77
C GLU A 131 -15.06 -4.85 1.88
N MET A 132 -14.44 -4.49 0.76
CA MET A 132 -13.07 -4.00 0.70
C MET A 132 -12.86 -2.74 1.57
N PHE A 133 -13.79 -1.77 1.52
CA PHE A 133 -13.72 -0.60 2.42
C PHE A 133 -13.91 -0.98 3.89
N GLN A 134 -14.83 -1.90 4.20
CA GLN A 134 -15.04 -2.37 5.56
C GLN A 134 -13.78 -3.06 6.12
N LEU A 135 -13.14 -3.91 5.32
CA LEU A 135 -11.87 -4.55 5.68
C LEU A 135 -10.75 -3.54 5.85
N ALA A 136 -10.64 -2.55 4.96
CA ALA A 136 -9.61 -1.50 5.06
C ALA A 136 -9.72 -0.73 6.39
N VAL A 137 -10.94 -0.36 6.79
CA VAL A 137 -11.17 0.34 8.07
C VAL A 137 -10.88 -0.54 9.28
N LYS A 138 -11.19 -1.85 9.22
CA LYS A 138 -10.80 -2.81 10.26
C LYS A 138 -9.28 -2.94 10.40
N VAL A 139 -8.58 -3.13 9.28
CA VAL A 139 -7.11 -3.21 9.27
C VAL A 139 -6.49 -1.93 9.86
N VAL A 140 -7.01 -0.76 9.51
CA VAL A 140 -6.57 0.51 10.10
C VAL A 140 -6.81 0.54 11.61
N ALA A 141 -7.97 0.07 12.08
CA ALA A 141 -8.31 0.02 13.49
C ALA A 141 -7.32 -0.86 14.27
N GLU A 142 -6.99 -2.05 13.75
CA GLU A 142 -6.04 -2.94 14.40
C GLU A 142 -4.61 -2.39 14.37
N ILE A 143 -4.12 -1.93 13.20
CA ILE A 143 -2.75 -1.40 13.06
C ILE A 143 -2.50 -0.18 13.96
N LEU A 144 -3.49 0.73 14.06
CA LEU A 144 -3.37 1.92 14.92
C LEU A 144 -3.80 1.66 16.37
N SER A 145 -4.29 0.46 16.68
CA SER A 145 -4.96 0.16 17.94
C SER A 145 -6.00 1.23 18.28
N ALA A 146 -6.90 1.51 17.35
CA ALA A 146 -7.95 2.52 17.47
C ALA A 146 -9.33 1.86 17.63
N LYS A 147 -10.08 2.24 18.66
CA LYS A 147 -11.43 1.68 18.90
C LYS A 147 -12.46 2.16 17.87
N ILE A 148 -12.23 3.31 17.26
CA ILE A 148 -13.13 3.91 16.27
C ILE A 148 -12.33 4.35 15.06
N VAL A 149 -12.72 3.87 13.89
CA VAL A 149 -12.20 4.34 12.61
C VAL A 149 -13.37 4.54 11.65
N SER A 150 -13.36 5.63 10.90
CA SER A 150 -14.39 5.91 9.89
C SER A 150 -13.76 6.36 8.58
N MET A 151 -14.28 5.86 7.48
CA MET A 151 -13.98 6.36 6.15
C MET A 151 -15.15 7.21 5.68
N MET A 152 -14.90 8.47 5.40
CA MET A 152 -15.87 9.39 4.84
C MET A 152 -15.56 9.67 3.38
N LEU A 153 -16.58 9.73 2.53
CA LEU A 153 -16.45 10.11 1.13
C LEU A 153 -17.09 11.48 0.89
N LEU A 154 -16.53 12.23 -0.05
CA LEU A 154 -16.97 13.58 -0.37
C LEU A 154 -18.07 13.56 -1.42
N ASP A 155 -19.27 14.03 -1.07
CA ASP A 155 -20.28 14.46 -2.03
C ASP A 155 -19.91 15.86 -2.53
N ARG A 156 -19.46 15.95 -3.79
CA ARG A 156 -19.01 17.20 -4.42
C ARG A 156 -20.17 18.13 -4.77
N GLU A 157 -21.34 17.60 -5.09
CA GLU A 157 -22.52 18.40 -5.41
C GLU A 157 -23.02 19.12 -4.16
N ARG A 158 -23.11 18.37 -3.06
CA ARG A 158 -23.55 18.90 -1.76
C ARG A 158 -22.44 19.62 -1.00
N LYS A 159 -21.17 19.39 -1.37
CA LYS A 159 -19.97 19.85 -0.65
C LYS A 159 -19.97 19.37 0.81
N GLU A 160 -20.34 18.10 1.01
CA GLU A 160 -20.45 17.46 2.31
C GLU A 160 -19.77 16.09 2.29
N LEU A 161 -19.11 15.73 3.38
CA LEU A 161 -18.65 14.38 3.65
C LEU A 161 -19.78 13.56 4.28
N PHE A 162 -19.87 12.28 3.93
CA PHE A 162 -20.71 11.30 4.60
C PHE A 162 -19.90 10.07 4.97
N ILE A 163 -20.26 9.38 6.05
CA ILE A 163 -19.57 8.15 6.45
C ILE A 163 -19.98 7.04 5.48
N LYS A 164 -19.01 6.45 4.80
CA LYS A 164 -19.24 5.32 3.88
C LYS A 164 -19.17 3.98 4.61
N VAL A 165 -18.17 3.81 5.48
CA VAL A 165 -17.97 2.65 6.34
C VAL A 165 -17.31 3.07 7.65
N ALA A 166 -17.49 2.28 8.69
CA ALA A 166 -16.88 2.52 9.99
C ALA A 166 -16.62 1.22 10.76
N TYR A 167 -15.70 1.30 11.71
CA TYR A 167 -15.45 0.34 12.77
C TYR A 167 -15.70 1.02 14.12
N GLY A 168 -16.38 0.33 15.03
CA GLY A 168 -16.69 0.83 16.37
C GLY A 168 -17.76 1.93 16.43
N LEU A 169 -18.57 2.14 15.38
CA LEU A 169 -19.69 3.09 15.35
C LEU A 169 -21.04 2.39 15.14
N ASP A 170 -22.10 2.92 15.76
CA ASP A 170 -23.50 2.51 15.54
C ASP A 170 -23.95 2.86 14.11
N GLU A 171 -24.72 1.96 13.48
CA GLU A 171 -25.20 2.13 12.10
C GLU A 171 -25.97 3.44 11.88
N ARG A 172 -26.74 3.91 12.87
CA ARG A 172 -27.49 5.17 12.74
C ARG A 172 -26.56 6.37 12.63
N ILE A 173 -25.38 6.33 13.26
CA ILE A 173 -24.38 7.39 13.13
C ILE A 173 -23.81 7.37 11.71
N VAL A 174 -23.48 6.19 11.20
CA VAL A 174 -22.96 5.99 9.84
C VAL A 174 -23.93 6.57 8.81
N GLU A 175 -25.21 6.23 8.90
CA GLU A 175 -26.24 6.66 7.94
C GLU A 175 -26.50 8.17 7.97
N ASN A 176 -26.58 8.78 9.16
CA ASN A 176 -27.08 10.14 9.34
C ASN A 176 -25.99 11.21 9.33
N THR A 177 -24.72 10.86 9.51
CA THR A 177 -23.64 11.86 9.62
C THR A 177 -23.39 12.55 8.28
N ARG A 178 -23.51 13.88 8.26
CA ARG A 178 -23.10 14.75 7.14
C ARG A 178 -22.24 15.89 7.68
N VAL A 179 -21.10 16.14 7.03
CA VAL A 179 -20.12 17.15 7.47
C VAL A 179 -19.76 18.08 6.32
N PRO A 180 -20.13 19.37 6.37
CA PRO A 180 -19.75 20.33 5.33
C PRO A 180 -18.23 20.50 5.20
N VAL A 181 -17.74 20.65 3.96
CA VAL A 181 -16.33 20.95 3.70
C VAL A 181 -15.91 22.26 4.38
N GLY A 182 -14.71 22.27 4.96
CA GLY A 182 -14.19 23.38 5.76
C GLY A 182 -14.79 23.50 7.16
N LYS A 183 -15.71 22.61 7.56
CA LYS A 183 -16.26 22.52 8.92
C LYS A 183 -15.78 21.25 9.60
N SER A 184 -15.63 21.30 10.92
CA SER A 184 -15.04 20.23 11.73
C SER A 184 -13.60 19.84 11.31
N ILE A 185 -13.06 18.81 11.95
CA ILE A 185 -11.72 18.27 11.67
C ILE A 185 -11.72 17.63 10.27
N ALA A 186 -12.64 16.69 10.03
CA ALA A 186 -12.77 15.96 8.77
C ALA A 186 -12.99 16.90 7.57
N GLY A 187 -13.87 17.91 7.70
CA GLY A 187 -14.13 18.86 6.62
C GLY A 187 -12.95 19.80 6.34
N ARG A 188 -12.12 20.13 7.33
CA ARG A 188 -10.89 20.90 7.13
C ARG A 188 -9.84 20.07 6.39
N VAL A 189 -9.65 18.82 6.77
CA VAL A 189 -8.76 17.88 6.04
C VAL A 189 -9.24 17.70 4.60
N ALA A 190 -10.54 17.54 4.39
CA ALA A 190 -11.10 17.44 3.03
C ALA A 190 -10.91 18.72 2.19
N GLN A 191 -10.90 19.89 2.83
CA GLN A 191 -10.69 21.18 2.14
C GLN A 191 -9.22 21.41 1.78
N THR A 192 -8.31 21.08 2.69
CA THR A 192 -6.87 21.40 2.58
C THR A 192 -6.10 20.30 1.86
N GLY A 193 -6.55 19.04 1.98
CA GLY A 193 -5.77 17.89 1.56
C GLY A 193 -4.55 17.62 2.45
N GLU A 194 -4.51 18.21 3.65
CA GLU A 194 -3.42 18.04 4.62
C GLU A 194 -3.90 17.19 5.81
N PRO A 195 -3.09 16.25 6.31
CA PRO A 195 -3.42 15.46 7.49
C PRO A 195 -3.50 16.36 8.74
N LEU A 196 -4.32 15.95 9.71
CA LEU A 196 -4.53 16.68 10.95
C LEU A 196 -4.52 15.73 12.15
N LEU A 197 -3.56 15.92 13.04
CA LEU A 197 -3.48 15.32 14.36
C LEU A 197 -3.93 16.33 15.42
N ILE A 198 -4.80 15.87 16.33
CA ILE A 198 -5.21 16.60 17.53
C ILE A 198 -4.91 15.71 18.71
N GLU A 199 -4.02 16.15 19.60
CA GLU A 199 -3.71 15.43 20.84
C GLU A 199 -4.79 15.66 21.91
N ASP A 200 -5.28 16.90 22.04
CA ASP A 200 -6.41 17.27 22.89
C ASP A 200 -7.32 18.29 22.19
N ILE A 201 -8.55 17.88 21.88
CA ILE A 201 -9.55 18.73 21.23
C ILE A 201 -9.95 19.95 22.08
N GLU A 202 -9.82 19.90 23.41
CA GLU A 202 -10.18 21.01 24.30
C GLU A 202 -9.23 22.20 24.15
N GLU A 203 -7.99 21.96 23.74
CA GLU A 203 -6.96 23.00 23.57
C GLU A 203 -7.05 23.72 22.21
N THR A 204 -7.74 23.13 21.24
CA THR A 204 -7.76 23.63 19.84
C THR A 204 -8.65 24.86 19.62
N GLY A 205 -9.42 25.31 20.62
CA GLY A 205 -10.40 26.39 20.45
C GLY A 205 -11.57 26.04 19.51
N LEU A 206 -11.61 24.82 18.95
CA LEU A 206 -12.70 24.26 18.15
C LEU A 206 -13.90 23.86 19.03
N SER A 207 -14.10 24.54 20.16
CA SER A 207 -15.11 24.24 21.18
C SER A 207 -16.57 24.29 20.68
N SER A 208 -16.81 24.77 19.46
CA SER A 208 -18.11 24.64 18.78
C SER A 208 -18.41 23.21 18.29
N LEU A 209 -17.39 22.32 18.26
CA LEU A 209 -17.53 20.88 18.05
C LEU A 209 -17.75 20.12 19.38
N LYS A 210 -18.03 20.83 20.47
CA LYS A 210 -18.56 20.26 21.72
C LYS A 210 -19.96 19.70 21.48
N SER A 211 -20.03 18.63 20.71
CA SER A 211 -21.09 17.66 20.88
C SER A 211 -20.61 16.77 22.02
N ASN A 212 -21.34 16.75 23.13
CA ASN A 212 -21.33 15.65 24.09
C ASN A 212 -21.73 14.37 23.36
N ASN A 213 -20.90 13.91 22.43
CA ASN A 213 -21.18 12.75 21.61
C ASN A 213 -20.56 11.58 22.37
N PRO A 214 -21.38 10.73 23.02
CA PRO A 214 -20.92 9.71 23.98
C PRO A 214 -19.96 8.67 23.39
N GLN A 215 -19.73 8.70 22.07
CA GLN A 215 -18.82 7.85 21.32
C GLN A 215 -17.33 8.25 21.40
N TYR A 216 -16.98 9.48 21.79
CA TYR A 216 -15.57 9.91 21.87
C TYR A 216 -15.07 9.81 23.31
N GLU A 217 -14.40 8.71 23.63
CA GLU A 217 -13.80 8.45 24.95
C GLU A 217 -12.51 9.25 25.14
N THR A 218 -11.71 9.42 24.07
CA THR A 218 -10.45 10.14 24.11
C THR A 218 -10.57 11.51 23.46
N LYS A 219 -9.83 12.48 23.97
CA LYS A 219 -9.75 13.85 23.42
C LYS A 219 -8.86 13.96 22.18
N SER A 220 -8.16 12.89 21.81
CA SER A 220 -7.29 12.84 20.64
C SER A 220 -8.02 12.35 19.40
N LEU A 221 -7.74 12.97 18.26
CA LEU A 221 -8.33 12.67 16.96
C LEU A 221 -7.25 12.72 15.89
N LEU A 222 -7.35 11.81 14.94
CA LEU A 222 -6.49 11.78 13.77
C LEU A 222 -7.34 11.72 12.50
N SER A 223 -7.03 12.55 11.52
CA SER A 223 -7.75 12.58 10.24
C SER A 223 -6.77 12.79 9.09
N VAL A 224 -6.84 11.93 8.08
CA VAL A 224 -5.98 12.00 6.88
C VAL A 224 -6.83 11.99 5.62
N PRO A 225 -6.38 12.66 4.54
CA PRO A 225 -7.12 12.69 3.29
C PRO A 225 -6.97 11.39 2.50
N LEU A 226 -8.02 11.02 1.78
CA LEU A 226 -7.96 10.08 0.66
C LEU A 226 -7.81 10.89 -0.62
N VAL A 227 -6.73 10.65 -1.37
CA VAL A 227 -6.34 11.50 -2.52
C VAL A 227 -6.05 10.66 -3.75
N VAL A 228 -6.81 10.91 -4.82
CA VAL A 228 -6.58 10.29 -6.14
C VAL A 228 -6.07 11.38 -7.09
N GLY A 229 -4.86 11.19 -7.63
CA GLY A 229 -4.15 12.24 -8.35
C GLY A 229 -3.94 13.47 -7.46
N SER A 230 -4.53 14.61 -7.84
CA SER A 230 -4.54 15.86 -7.05
C SER A 230 -5.87 16.11 -6.32
N THR A 231 -6.79 15.14 -6.35
CA THR A 231 -8.18 15.33 -5.94
C THR A 231 -8.45 14.62 -4.62
N VAL A 232 -8.87 15.37 -3.60
CA VAL A 232 -9.39 14.79 -2.36
C VAL A 232 -10.76 14.16 -2.61
N ILE A 233 -10.89 12.88 -2.32
CA ILE A 233 -12.10 12.07 -2.54
C ILE A 233 -12.84 11.74 -1.24
N GLY A 234 -12.17 11.94 -0.10
CA GLY A 234 -12.67 11.57 1.21
C GLY A 234 -11.61 11.76 2.29
N VAL A 235 -11.91 11.25 3.48
CA VAL A 235 -10.98 11.22 4.62
C VAL A 235 -11.11 9.91 5.38
N ILE A 236 -10.03 9.48 6.04
CA ILE A 236 -10.05 8.44 7.07
C ILE A 236 -9.82 9.12 8.42
N ASN A 237 -10.70 8.85 9.38
CA ASN A 237 -10.59 9.34 10.75
C ASN A 237 -10.34 8.18 11.70
N ALA A 238 -9.46 8.38 12.67
CA ALA A 238 -9.23 7.47 13.79
C ALA A 238 -9.43 8.21 15.13
N ASN A 239 -10.06 7.51 16.07
CA ASN A 239 -10.46 8.02 17.38
C ASN A 239 -10.27 6.92 18.42
N ASN A 240 -10.14 7.33 19.69
CA ASN A 240 -10.11 6.43 20.84
C ASN A 240 -9.01 5.36 20.74
N LYS A 241 -7.74 5.78 20.83
CA LYS A 241 -6.63 4.83 20.92
C LYS A 241 -6.86 3.88 22.09
N THR A 242 -6.72 2.57 21.88
CA THR A 242 -7.03 1.51 22.84
C THR A 242 -6.25 1.66 24.14
N SER A 243 -5.02 2.18 24.06
CA SER A 243 -4.17 2.48 25.23
C SER A 243 -4.70 3.62 26.12
N GLY A 244 -5.64 4.43 25.63
CA GLY A 244 -6.12 5.66 26.28
C GLY A 244 -5.18 6.86 26.16
N LYS A 245 -3.99 6.70 25.56
CA LYS A 245 -3.05 7.80 25.27
C LYS A 245 -3.47 8.55 24.00
N PRO A 246 -3.02 9.81 23.81
CA PRO A 246 -3.19 10.51 22.54
C PRO A 246 -2.53 9.77 21.36
N PHE A 247 -3.04 10.01 20.15
CA PHE A 247 -2.31 9.69 18.94
C PHE A 247 -1.07 10.59 18.83
N THR A 248 -0.05 10.08 18.16
CA THR A 248 1.26 10.69 17.98
C THR A 248 1.49 11.04 16.52
N GLU A 249 2.55 11.80 16.23
CA GLU A 249 2.97 12.05 14.84
C GLU A 249 3.30 10.73 14.11
N ASP A 250 3.86 9.74 14.82
CA ASP A 250 4.13 8.42 14.26
C ASP A 250 2.84 7.70 13.84
N ASP A 251 1.77 7.81 14.63
CA ASP A 251 0.45 7.27 14.26
C ASP A 251 -0.13 7.99 13.03
N MET A 252 0.06 9.31 12.92
CA MET A 252 -0.36 10.10 11.75
C MET A 252 0.35 9.66 10.49
N VAL A 253 1.67 9.49 10.55
CA VAL A 253 2.50 9.05 9.43
C VAL A 253 2.12 7.64 8.98
N LEU A 254 1.85 6.73 9.93
CA LEU A 254 1.38 5.38 9.63
C LEU A 254 -0.01 5.40 8.97
N LEU A 255 -0.97 6.15 9.51
CA LEU A 255 -2.30 6.25 8.92
C LEU A 255 -2.25 6.88 7.53
N GLN A 256 -1.43 7.91 7.33
CA GLN A 256 -1.23 8.52 6.02
C GLN A 256 -0.67 7.51 5.02
N SER A 257 0.33 6.71 5.42
CA SER A 257 0.89 5.64 4.59
C SER A 257 -0.16 4.61 4.17
N ILE A 258 -1.09 4.27 5.05
CA ILE A 258 -2.19 3.34 4.73
C ILE A 258 -3.23 4.03 3.82
N SER A 259 -3.57 5.29 4.09
CA SER A 259 -4.50 6.08 3.27
C SER A 259 -4.03 6.26 1.83
N GLU A 260 -2.72 6.47 1.63
CA GLU A 260 -2.11 6.53 0.29
C GLU A 260 -2.28 5.22 -0.48
N ARG A 261 -2.10 4.07 0.19
CA ARG A 261 -2.31 2.74 -0.43
C ARG A 261 -3.77 2.50 -0.78
N ILE A 262 -4.69 2.83 0.13
CA ILE A 262 -6.14 2.75 -0.14
C ILE A 262 -6.49 3.65 -1.33
N SER A 263 -5.95 4.87 -1.37
CA SER A 263 -6.20 5.80 -2.48
C SER A 263 -5.63 5.27 -3.81
N LYS A 264 -4.46 4.62 -3.80
CA LYS A 264 -3.85 4.00 -4.99
C LYS A 264 -4.60 2.76 -5.47
N VAL A 265 -5.11 1.95 -4.55
CA VAL A 265 -6.00 0.82 -4.85
C VAL A 265 -7.26 1.33 -5.54
N ILE A 266 -7.90 2.34 -4.96
CA ILE A 266 -9.07 3.02 -5.54
C ILE A 266 -8.76 3.60 -6.93
N GLU A 267 -7.61 4.25 -7.10
CA GLU A 267 -7.17 4.79 -8.39
C GLU A 267 -6.99 3.67 -9.42
N ARG A 268 -6.38 2.55 -9.03
CA ARG A 268 -6.13 1.40 -9.90
C ARG A 268 -7.40 0.65 -10.28
N MET A 269 -8.41 0.62 -9.41
CA MET A 269 -9.74 0.08 -9.75
C MET A 269 -10.37 0.77 -10.96
N ARG A 270 -10.07 2.06 -11.17
CA ARG A 270 -10.57 2.81 -12.33
C ARG A 270 -9.98 2.32 -13.65
N THR A 271 -8.75 1.81 -13.64
CA THR A 271 -7.96 1.52 -14.85
C THR A 271 -7.69 0.04 -15.04
N ALA A 272 -8.17 -0.83 -14.15
CA ALA A 272 -7.95 -2.27 -14.23
C ALA A 272 -8.72 -2.89 -15.41
N GLU A 273 -8.02 -3.65 -16.26
CA GLU A 273 -8.65 -4.40 -17.36
C GLU A 273 -9.63 -5.46 -16.83
N ASP A 274 -9.29 -6.11 -15.71
CA ASP A 274 -10.15 -7.03 -14.97
C ASP A 274 -10.39 -6.50 -13.54
N PHE A 275 -11.42 -5.67 -13.40
CA PHE A 275 -11.82 -5.04 -12.13
C PHE A 275 -12.08 -6.07 -11.03
N HIS A 276 -12.86 -7.12 -11.32
CA HIS A 276 -13.27 -8.09 -10.32
C HIS A 276 -12.08 -8.96 -9.86
N ALA A 277 -11.17 -9.33 -10.75
CA ALA A 277 -9.95 -10.05 -10.34
C ALA A 277 -9.09 -9.19 -9.41
N PHE A 278 -8.86 -7.92 -9.77
CA PHE A 278 -8.07 -7.01 -8.93
C PHE A 278 -8.73 -6.77 -7.55
N LEU A 279 -10.05 -6.58 -7.52
CA LEU A 279 -10.79 -6.36 -6.28
C LEU A 279 -10.74 -7.60 -5.37
N ARG A 280 -10.92 -8.81 -5.91
CA ARG A 280 -10.77 -10.05 -5.13
C ARG A 280 -9.37 -10.25 -4.58
N GLU A 281 -8.33 -9.97 -5.37
CA GLU A 281 -6.95 -10.00 -4.88
C GLU A 281 -6.74 -9.01 -3.72
N THR A 282 -7.27 -7.79 -3.85
CA THR A 282 -7.20 -6.76 -2.81
C THR A 282 -7.91 -7.19 -1.53
N ILE A 283 -9.13 -7.72 -1.63
CA ILE A 283 -9.90 -8.24 -0.49
C ILE A 283 -9.13 -9.38 0.20
N SER A 284 -8.57 -10.31 -0.57
CA SER A 284 -7.75 -11.39 -0.02
C SER A 284 -6.54 -10.85 0.76
N SER A 285 -5.85 -9.84 0.23
CA SER A 285 -4.73 -9.21 0.92
C SER A 285 -5.13 -8.53 2.22
N LEU A 286 -6.25 -7.81 2.23
CA LEU A 286 -6.77 -7.16 3.45
C LEU A 286 -7.19 -8.19 4.52
N ASN A 287 -7.77 -9.32 4.11
CA ASN A 287 -8.10 -10.42 5.02
C ASN A 287 -6.84 -11.02 5.68
N SER A 288 -5.80 -11.31 4.90
CA SER A 288 -4.53 -11.80 5.46
C SER A 288 -3.85 -10.80 6.39
N LEU A 289 -3.96 -9.50 6.10
CA LEU A 289 -3.48 -8.46 7.01
C LEU A 289 -4.26 -8.44 8.32
N LEU A 290 -5.59 -8.51 8.24
CA LEU A 290 -6.47 -8.48 9.40
C LEU A 290 -6.18 -9.66 10.34
N GLU A 291 -6.05 -10.87 9.81
CA GLU A 291 -5.72 -12.09 10.57
C GLU A 291 -4.42 -11.94 11.41
N ILE A 292 -3.41 -11.31 10.81
CA ILE A 292 -2.10 -11.10 11.46
C ILE A 292 -2.13 -9.96 12.48
N CYS A 293 -3.02 -8.99 12.28
CA CYS A 293 -3.21 -7.91 13.24
C CYS A 293 -4.03 -8.40 14.45
N GLU A 294 -5.09 -9.17 14.23
CA GLU A 294 -5.96 -9.72 15.29
C GLU A 294 -5.23 -10.72 16.20
N SER A 295 -4.17 -11.36 15.73
CA SER A 295 -3.37 -12.32 16.51
C SER A 295 -2.33 -11.68 17.46
N ASP A 296 -2.18 -10.35 17.51
CA ASP A 296 -1.25 -9.65 18.41
C ASP A 296 -1.81 -9.46 19.85
N GLU A 297 -2.17 -10.55 20.53
CA GLU A 297 -2.83 -10.50 21.85
C GLU A 297 -2.05 -9.72 22.94
N ALA A 298 -0.72 -9.61 22.81
CA ALA A 298 0.17 -8.97 23.79
C ALA A 298 0.64 -7.55 23.42
N GLY A 299 0.12 -6.97 22.32
CA GLY A 299 0.52 -5.66 21.83
C GLY A 299 2.02 -5.58 21.46
N MET A 300 2.61 -6.71 21.08
CA MET A 300 4.04 -6.81 20.82
C MET A 300 4.39 -6.26 19.43
N ARG A 301 3.49 -6.42 18.46
CA ARG A 301 3.60 -5.78 17.14
C ARG A 301 3.65 -4.27 17.29
N SER A 302 2.76 -3.70 18.10
CA SER A 302 2.75 -2.25 18.38
C SER A 302 4.09 -1.77 18.96
N ARG A 303 4.70 -2.54 19.88
CA ARG A 303 6.03 -2.23 20.43
C ARG A 303 7.15 -2.37 19.40
N LEU A 304 7.10 -3.41 18.57
CA LEU A 304 8.06 -3.61 17.48
C LEU A 304 8.03 -2.42 16.50
N VAL A 305 6.83 -1.93 16.15
CA VAL A 305 6.65 -0.73 15.32
C VAL A 305 7.30 0.49 15.99
N GLU A 306 6.99 0.74 17.27
CA GLU A 306 7.57 1.86 18.03
C GLU A 306 9.10 1.80 18.10
N TRP A 307 9.67 0.62 18.43
CA TRP A 307 11.11 0.44 18.47
C TRP A 307 11.75 0.60 17.09
N SER A 308 11.10 0.14 16.02
CA SER A 308 11.64 0.27 14.66
C SER A 308 11.85 1.73 14.26
N VAL A 309 10.90 2.59 14.61
CA VAL A 309 10.98 4.03 14.36
C VAL A 309 12.07 4.67 15.21
N LYS A 310 12.14 4.36 16.52
CA LYS A 310 13.18 4.90 17.42
C LYS A 310 14.59 4.50 16.97
N VAL A 311 14.78 3.24 16.56
CA VAL A 311 16.05 2.73 16.03
C VAL A 311 16.42 3.45 14.73
N ALA A 312 15.48 3.56 13.78
CA ALA A 312 15.71 4.24 12.51
C ALA A 312 16.11 5.71 12.70
N ARG A 313 15.47 6.42 13.65
CA ARG A 313 15.84 7.79 14.02
C ARG A 313 17.24 7.90 14.61
N LYS A 314 17.63 6.98 15.52
CA LYS A 314 18.99 6.96 16.08
C LYS A 314 20.07 6.67 15.03
N LEU A 315 19.74 5.89 14.01
CA LEU A 315 20.61 5.65 12.86
C LEU A 315 20.65 6.83 11.87
N GLY A 316 19.87 7.89 12.09
CA GLY A 316 19.86 9.09 11.25
C GLY A 316 19.21 8.88 9.88
N LEU A 317 18.28 7.92 9.76
CA LEU A 317 17.56 7.67 8.53
C LEU A 317 16.57 8.80 8.19
N SER A 318 16.27 8.95 6.90
CA SER A 318 15.29 9.95 6.45
C SER A 318 13.86 9.56 6.82
N GLU A 319 12.96 10.55 6.93
CA GLU A 319 11.54 10.30 7.21
C GLU A 319 10.89 9.33 6.20
N LYS A 320 11.33 9.35 4.94
CA LYS A 320 10.85 8.39 3.91
C LYS A 320 11.28 6.96 4.21
N GLU A 321 12.52 6.76 4.68
CA GLU A 321 13.01 5.43 5.08
C GLU A 321 12.31 4.97 6.35
N ILE A 322 12.11 5.87 7.32
CA ILE A 322 11.36 5.59 8.55
C ILE A 322 9.93 5.15 8.22
N GLN A 323 9.24 5.82 7.30
CA GLN A 323 7.90 5.44 6.83
C GLN A 323 7.84 4.01 6.27
N VAL A 324 8.83 3.64 5.44
CA VAL A 324 8.94 2.28 4.91
C VAL A 324 9.12 1.27 6.03
N ILE A 325 10.02 1.54 6.97
CA ILE A 325 10.32 0.67 8.11
C ILE A 325 9.09 0.51 9.00
N GLN A 326 8.46 1.63 9.37
CA GLN A 326 7.28 1.66 10.21
C GLN A 326 6.15 0.83 9.60
N PHE A 327 5.88 1.00 8.31
CA PHE A 327 4.86 0.22 7.62
C PHE A 327 5.23 -1.27 7.55
N VAL A 328 6.43 -1.62 7.10
CA VAL A 328 6.82 -3.04 6.99
C VAL A 328 6.81 -3.72 8.36
N SER A 329 7.24 -3.02 9.40
CA SER A 329 7.27 -3.55 10.77
C SER A 329 5.87 -3.96 11.27
N SER A 330 4.79 -3.28 10.85
CA SER A 330 3.43 -3.68 11.22
C SER A 330 2.92 -4.91 10.45
N VAL A 331 3.43 -5.18 9.24
CA VAL A 331 2.85 -6.20 8.33
C VAL A 331 3.82 -7.31 7.88
N HIS A 332 5.08 -7.31 8.29
CA HIS A 332 6.15 -8.17 7.74
C HIS A 332 5.81 -9.67 7.72
N ASP A 333 5.13 -10.16 8.75
CA ASP A 333 4.74 -11.57 8.89
C ASP A 333 3.45 -11.95 8.15
N VAL A 334 2.90 -11.08 7.28
CA VAL A 334 1.65 -11.39 6.56
C VAL A 334 1.71 -12.68 5.74
N GLY A 335 2.90 -13.08 5.30
CA GLY A 335 3.13 -14.36 4.61
C GLY A 335 2.88 -15.60 5.46
N MET A 336 2.91 -15.48 6.79
CA MET A 336 2.70 -16.60 7.71
C MET A 336 1.26 -17.14 7.67
N THR A 337 0.29 -16.34 7.22
CA THR A 337 -1.11 -16.78 6.99
C THR A 337 -1.23 -17.92 5.97
N THR A 338 -0.21 -18.11 5.14
CA THR A 338 -0.17 -19.19 4.14
C THR A 338 0.38 -20.50 4.69
N VAL A 339 0.95 -20.49 5.90
CA VAL A 339 1.53 -21.66 6.53
C VAL A 339 0.45 -22.35 7.34
N SER A 340 0.34 -23.67 7.19
CA SER A 340 -0.65 -24.49 7.91
C SER A 340 -0.54 -24.31 9.43
N GLU A 341 -1.68 -24.11 10.10
CA GLU A 341 -1.76 -24.05 11.56
C GLU A 341 -1.15 -25.30 12.21
N GLY A 342 -1.24 -26.48 11.58
CA GLY A 342 -0.61 -27.70 12.08
C GLY A 342 0.92 -27.67 12.11
N ILE A 343 1.54 -26.86 11.24
CA ILE A 343 2.99 -26.58 11.26
C ILE A 343 3.29 -25.54 12.34
N LEU A 344 2.50 -24.46 12.43
CA LEU A 344 2.71 -23.36 13.36
C LEU A 344 2.47 -23.75 14.84
N SER A 345 1.54 -24.67 15.08
CA SER A 345 1.17 -25.16 16.42
C SER A 345 1.95 -26.40 16.86
N LYS A 346 2.89 -26.89 16.04
CA LYS A 346 3.59 -28.14 16.30
C LYS A 346 4.51 -28.02 17.52
N THR A 347 4.39 -28.98 18.43
CA THR A 347 5.15 -29.02 19.69
C THR A 347 6.50 -29.76 19.57
N LEU A 348 6.70 -30.48 18.47
CA LEU A 348 7.90 -31.26 18.15
C LEU A 348 8.74 -30.52 17.10
N ASP A 349 9.99 -30.95 16.94
CA ASP A 349 10.88 -30.41 15.91
C ASP A 349 10.25 -30.49 14.51
N LEU A 350 10.39 -29.39 13.77
CA LEU A 350 9.93 -29.28 12.39
C LEU A 350 10.81 -30.10 11.45
N THR A 351 10.20 -30.71 10.43
CA THR A 351 10.97 -31.37 9.36
C THR A 351 11.64 -30.34 8.46
N PRO A 352 12.69 -30.70 7.71
CA PRO A 352 13.32 -29.79 6.74
C PRO A 352 12.32 -29.19 5.74
N GLU A 353 11.31 -29.97 5.32
CA GLU A 353 10.25 -29.52 4.42
C GLU A 353 9.31 -28.51 5.08
N GLU A 354 8.96 -28.72 6.35
CA GLU A 354 8.16 -27.77 7.13
C GLU A 354 8.91 -26.45 7.35
N ILE A 355 10.22 -26.53 7.59
CA ILE A 355 11.10 -25.35 7.70
C ILE A 355 11.15 -24.60 6.36
N ASP A 356 11.30 -25.30 5.24
CA ASP A 356 11.28 -24.71 3.89
C ASP A 356 9.95 -23.99 3.60
N GLU A 357 8.83 -24.54 4.06
CA GLU A 357 7.53 -23.88 3.95
C GLU A 357 7.44 -22.57 4.75
N ILE A 358 7.99 -22.54 5.98
CA ILE A 358 8.07 -21.31 6.78
C ILE A 358 9.02 -20.30 6.12
N HIS A 359 10.17 -20.73 5.60
CA HIS A 359 11.14 -19.84 4.94
C HIS A 359 10.63 -19.17 3.65
N LYS A 360 9.48 -19.60 3.12
CA LYS A 360 8.82 -18.95 1.97
C LYS A 360 7.94 -17.77 2.38
N HIS A 361 7.68 -17.55 3.67
CA HIS A 361 6.78 -16.48 4.11
C HIS A 361 7.22 -15.08 3.67
N PRO A 362 8.52 -14.70 3.55
CA PRO A 362 8.87 -13.37 3.08
C PRO A 362 8.43 -13.14 1.62
N GLN A 363 8.66 -14.14 0.75
CA GLN A 363 8.22 -14.11 -0.65
C GLN A 363 6.68 -14.09 -0.74
N ARG A 364 6.01 -14.92 0.05
CA ARG A 364 4.54 -15.01 0.08
C ARG A 364 3.92 -13.72 0.62
N GLY A 365 4.50 -13.13 1.66
CA GLY A 365 4.07 -11.85 2.23
C GLY A 365 4.17 -10.73 1.19
N ALA A 366 5.31 -10.64 0.49
CA ALA A 366 5.47 -9.68 -0.60
C ALA A 366 4.47 -9.91 -1.75
N ALA A 367 4.13 -11.18 -2.04
CA ALA A 367 3.12 -11.52 -3.04
C ALA A 367 1.70 -11.15 -2.60
N ILE A 368 1.35 -11.39 -1.34
CA ILE A 368 0.07 -11.00 -0.72
C ILE A 368 -0.07 -9.48 -0.72
N MET A 369 1.00 -8.73 -0.45
CA MET A 369 0.94 -7.27 -0.40
C MET A 369 0.93 -6.59 -1.77
N ARG A 370 1.20 -7.32 -2.85
CA ARG A 370 1.31 -6.77 -4.21
C ARG A 370 0.16 -5.86 -4.68
N PRO A 371 -1.14 -6.15 -4.43
CA PRO A 371 -2.21 -5.24 -4.85
C PRO A 371 -2.28 -3.96 -4.01
N LEU A 372 -1.72 -3.97 -2.79
CA LEU A 372 -1.72 -2.84 -1.84
C LEU A 372 -0.42 -2.04 -1.87
N GLU A 373 0.68 -2.60 -2.39
CA GLU A 373 2.02 -2.03 -2.31
C GLU A 373 2.53 -1.51 -3.66
N PHE A 374 2.99 -0.26 -3.67
CA PHE A 374 3.43 0.48 -4.86
C PHE A 374 4.85 1.05 -4.72
N VAL A 375 5.51 0.81 -3.58
CA VAL A 375 6.85 1.28 -3.25
C VAL A 375 7.80 0.09 -3.19
N GLU A 376 8.79 0.06 -4.10
CA GLU A 376 9.76 -1.03 -4.20
C GLU A 376 10.51 -1.28 -2.89
N ALA A 377 10.88 -0.22 -2.17
CA ALA A 377 11.59 -0.31 -0.90
C ALA A 377 10.82 -1.13 0.15
N VAL A 378 9.47 -1.07 0.16
CA VAL A 378 8.64 -1.87 1.08
C VAL A 378 8.74 -3.34 0.71
N SER A 379 8.58 -3.68 -0.57
CA SER A 379 8.70 -5.06 -1.04
C SER A 379 10.06 -5.65 -0.78
N GLN A 380 11.15 -4.90 -1.02
CA GLN A 380 12.51 -5.35 -0.72
C GLN A 380 12.74 -5.54 0.79
N THR A 381 12.27 -4.58 1.60
CA THR A 381 12.42 -4.66 3.05
C THR A 381 11.74 -5.90 3.61
N MET A 382 10.51 -6.18 3.13
CA MET A 382 9.74 -7.38 3.48
C MET A 382 10.36 -8.67 2.91
N LEU A 383 10.96 -8.65 1.72
CA LEU A 383 11.56 -9.86 1.14
C LEU A 383 12.84 -10.29 1.86
N PHE A 384 13.63 -9.34 2.36
CA PHE A 384 14.99 -9.58 2.84
C PHE A 384 15.15 -9.47 4.37
N HIS A 385 14.07 -9.38 5.15
CA HIS A 385 14.15 -9.25 6.61
C HIS A 385 14.70 -10.50 7.34
N HIS A 386 14.83 -11.64 6.66
CA HIS A 386 15.53 -12.84 7.15
C HIS A 386 16.93 -13.03 6.54
N GLU A 387 17.42 -12.06 5.77
CA GLU A 387 18.81 -12.05 5.34
C GLU A 387 19.74 -11.80 6.52
N ARG A 388 20.93 -12.39 6.47
CA ARG A 388 21.90 -12.36 7.56
C ARG A 388 23.15 -11.62 7.12
N MET A 389 23.77 -10.86 8.03
CA MET A 389 25.00 -10.11 7.73
C MET A 389 26.14 -10.99 7.18
N ASP A 390 26.16 -12.29 7.48
CA ASP A 390 27.14 -13.28 7.01
C ASP A 390 26.81 -13.92 5.65
N GLY A 391 25.63 -13.64 5.07
CA GLY A 391 25.16 -14.22 3.80
C GLY A 391 24.55 -15.61 3.93
N LYS A 392 24.31 -16.11 5.16
CA LYS A 392 23.66 -17.41 5.40
C LYS A 392 22.15 -17.29 5.59
N GLY A 393 21.60 -16.11 5.35
CA GLY A 393 20.17 -15.86 5.41
C GLY A 393 19.44 -16.34 4.15
N TYR A 394 18.17 -15.99 4.07
CA TYR A 394 17.30 -16.32 2.95
C TYR A 394 16.43 -15.10 2.61
N PRO A 395 15.90 -15.00 1.39
CA PRO A 395 15.91 -16.01 0.32
C PRO A 395 17.09 -15.97 -0.65
N MET A 396 17.84 -14.86 -0.73
CA MET A 396 18.87 -14.64 -1.74
C MET A 396 20.30 -14.78 -1.21
N GLY A 397 20.50 -14.86 0.11
CA GLY A 397 21.81 -14.95 0.73
C GLY A 397 22.61 -13.65 0.61
N LEU A 398 21.92 -12.51 0.68
CA LEU A 398 22.53 -11.18 0.64
C LEU A 398 23.46 -10.99 1.84
N LYS A 399 24.54 -10.23 1.64
CA LYS A 399 25.58 -10.04 2.66
C LYS A 399 25.87 -8.57 2.94
N GLY A 400 25.99 -8.22 4.22
CA GLY A 400 26.38 -6.88 4.66
C GLY A 400 25.47 -5.80 4.07
N ASP A 401 26.06 -4.79 3.44
CA ASP A 401 25.36 -3.62 2.89
C ASP A 401 24.48 -3.93 1.66
N GLN A 402 24.50 -5.16 1.14
CA GLN A 402 23.52 -5.60 0.15
C GLN A 402 22.10 -5.71 0.74
N ILE A 403 22.01 -5.85 2.07
CA ILE A 403 20.74 -5.97 2.79
C ILE A 403 20.21 -4.56 3.07
N PRO A 404 18.97 -4.23 2.65
CA PRO A 404 18.37 -2.93 2.97
C PRO A 404 18.42 -2.64 4.47
N ILE A 405 18.69 -1.39 4.85
CA ILE A 405 18.79 -1.02 6.27
C ILE A 405 17.50 -1.34 7.03
N GLY A 406 16.34 -1.18 6.40
CA GLY A 406 15.06 -1.57 7.00
C GLY A 406 14.97 -3.06 7.31
N SER A 407 15.47 -3.93 6.43
CA SER A 407 15.50 -5.37 6.67
C SER A 407 16.42 -5.73 7.84
N ARG A 408 17.57 -5.05 7.95
CA ARG A 408 18.49 -5.23 9.09
C ARG A 408 17.87 -4.82 10.42
N ILE A 409 17.10 -3.73 10.43
CA ILE A 409 16.35 -3.26 11.61
C ILE A 409 15.29 -4.28 12.01
N ILE A 410 14.45 -4.72 11.07
CA ILE A 410 13.38 -5.68 11.35
C ILE A 410 13.95 -7.02 11.83
N ALA A 411 15.06 -7.51 11.24
CA ALA A 411 15.70 -8.75 11.66
C ALA A 411 16.10 -8.73 13.15
N VAL A 412 16.65 -7.62 13.64
CA VAL A 412 17.04 -7.46 15.06
C VAL A 412 15.81 -7.41 15.97
N LEU A 413 14.79 -6.63 15.57
CA LEU A 413 13.61 -6.43 16.40
C LEU A 413 12.68 -7.65 16.43
N ASP A 414 12.53 -8.36 15.32
CA ASP A 414 11.77 -9.61 15.26
C ASP A 414 12.44 -10.70 16.12
N ALA A 415 13.77 -10.83 16.03
CA ALA A 415 14.52 -11.73 16.91
C ALA A 415 14.34 -11.36 18.39
N TRP A 416 14.40 -10.07 18.73
CA TRP A 416 14.15 -9.59 20.09
C TRP A 416 12.75 -9.97 20.58
N VAL A 417 11.71 -9.65 19.81
CA VAL A 417 10.32 -10.00 20.10
C VAL A 417 10.16 -11.50 20.28
N SER A 418 10.76 -12.30 19.42
CA SER A 418 10.78 -13.76 19.53
C SER A 418 11.41 -14.27 20.83
N MET A 419 12.37 -13.55 21.41
CA MET A 419 13.06 -13.95 22.63
C MET A 419 12.30 -13.56 23.90
N VAL A 420 11.69 -12.37 23.91
CA VAL A 420 11.04 -11.81 25.11
C VAL A 420 9.55 -12.15 25.21
N SER A 421 8.94 -12.68 24.15
CA SER A 421 7.54 -13.12 24.17
C SER A 421 7.41 -14.53 24.76
N GLU A 422 6.35 -14.77 25.53
CA GLU A 422 5.99 -16.14 25.91
C GLU A 422 5.47 -16.89 24.68
N ARG A 423 6.04 -18.07 24.40
CA ARG A 423 5.57 -18.96 23.32
C ARG A 423 5.14 -20.30 23.91
N PRO A 424 4.20 -21.03 23.28
CA PRO A 424 3.71 -22.31 23.78
C PRO A 424 4.81 -23.33 24.12
N PHE A 425 5.99 -23.21 23.49
CA PHE A 425 7.11 -24.16 23.64
C PHE A 425 8.42 -23.55 24.15
N ARG A 426 8.45 -22.24 24.46
CA ARG A 426 9.65 -21.56 24.94
C ARG A 426 9.26 -20.50 25.97
N ARG A 427 9.80 -20.63 27.18
CA ARG A 427 9.76 -19.54 28.17
C ARG A 427 10.54 -18.35 27.62
N SER A 428 10.01 -17.15 27.82
CA SER A 428 10.72 -15.92 27.49
C SER A 428 12.12 -15.93 28.12
N LEU A 429 13.10 -15.45 27.38
CA LEU A 429 14.46 -15.29 27.88
C LEU A 429 14.51 -14.14 28.89
N ALA A 430 15.45 -14.20 29.83
CA ALA A 430 15.78 -13.04 30.64
C ALA A 430 16.31 -11.92 29.74
N LEU A 431 16.19 -10.68 30.22
CA LEU A 431 16.64 -9.49 29.49
C LEU A 431 18.14 -9.61 29.12
N GLU A 432 18.97 -9.99 30.09
CA GLU A 432 20.42 -10.16 29.92
C GLU A 432 20.75 -11.24 28.88
N ASP A 433 20.05 -12.38 28.91
CA ASP A 433 20.24 -13.46 27.93
C ASP A 433 19.86 -13.01 26.52
N SER A 434 18.77 -12.24 26.38
CA SER A 434 18.31 -11.70 25.10
C SER A 434 19.32 -10.71 24.50
N ILE A 435 19.92 -9.87 25.35
CA ILE A 435 20.98 -8.93 24.95
C ILE A 435 22.22 -9.72 24.50
N ASN A 436 22.65 -10.70 25.29
CA ASN A 436 23.82 -11.51 24.97
C ASN A 436 23.66 -12.26 23.64
N GLU A 437 22.47 -12.82 23.36
CA GLU A 437 22.18 -13.48 22.09
C GLU A 437 22.36 -12.53 20.89
N LEU A 438 21.86 -11.29 20.97
CA LEU A 438 22.06 -10.29 19.91
C LEU A 438 23.55 -9.95 19.74
N VAL A 439 24.24 -9.68 20.84
CA VAL A 439 25.65 -9.25 20.83
C VAL A 439 26.59 -10.36 20.33
N ASP A 440 26.36 -11.61 20.72
CA ASP A 440 27.20 -12.76 20.33
C ASP A 440 27.03 -13.15 18.85
N ASN A 441 25.88 -12.78 18.27
CA ASN A 441 25.57 -12.91 16.84
C ASN A 441 25.85 -11.64 16.02
N ALA A 442 26.45 -10.61 16.61
CA ALA A 442 26.70 -9.34 15.95
C ALA A 442 27.78 -9.43 14.84
N GLY A 443 27.44 -8.95 13.64
CA GLY A 443 28.22 -9.11 12.41
C GLY A 443 28.15 -10.51 11.79
N LYS A 444 27.38 -11.44 12.38
CA LYS A 444 27.04 -12.75 11.77
C LYS A 444 25.59 -12.73 11.31
N GLN A 445 24.66 -12.76 12.26
CA GLN A 445 23.23 -12.67 11.96
C GLN A 445 22.82 -11.21 11.80
N PHE A 446 23.21 -10.40 12.78
CA PHE A 446 22.66 -9.07 12.98
C PHE A 446 23.68 -7.99 12.69
N ASP A 447 23.20 -6.82 12.27
CA ASP A 447 24.02 -5.63 12.09
C ASP A 447 24.43 -5.04 13.45
N ARG A 448 25.73 -4.74 13.61
CA ARG A 448 26.28 -4.18 14.85
C ARG A 448 25.76 -2.79 15.15
N GLU A 449 25.58 -1.96 14.12
CA GLU A 449 25.11 -0.58 14.29
C GLU A 449 23.65 -0.57 14.70
N VAL A 450 22.84 -1.46 14.09
CA VAL A 450 21.44 -1.65 14.47
C VAL A 450 21.31 -2.14 15.91
N ILE A 451 22.11 -3.14 16.33
CA ILE A 451 22.11 -3.60 17.73
C ILE A 451 22.47 -2.43 18.65
N SER A 452 23.53 -1.68 18.36
CA SER A 452 23.95 -0.55 19.19
C SER A 452 22.84 0.49 19.33
N ALA A 453 22.20 0.87 18.22
CA ALA A 453 21.08 1.81 18.23
C ALA A 453 19.88 1.27 19.01
N PHE A 454 19.56 -0.02 18.89
CA PHE A 454 18.49 -0.63 19.66
C PHE A 454 18.78 -0.68 21.17
N MET A 455 20.03 -0.96 21.57
CA MET A 455 20.41 -0.90 22.99
C MET A 455 20.24 0.51 23.55
N GLU A 456 20.56 1.55 22.78
CA GLU A 456 20.27 2.94 23.21
C GLU A 456 18.78 3.19 23.38
N VAL A 457 17.91 2.61 22.53
CA VAL A 457 16.46 2.73 22.70
C VAL A 457 16.02 2.08 24.02
N LEU A 458 16.59 0.93 24.39
CA LEU A 458 16.29 0.25 25.64
C LEU A 458 16.79 1.04 26.87
N VAL A 459 17.92 1.74 26.75
CA VAL A 459 18.41 2.69 27.79
C VAL A 459 17.43 3.85 27.96
N ASP A 460 16.99 4.47 26.86
CA ASP A 460 16.04 5.59 26.90
C ASP A 460 14.69 5.19 27.54
N GLU A 461 14.30 3.92 27.42
CA GLU A 461 13.12 3.35 28.08
C GLU A 461 13.37 2.91 29.55
N GLY A 462 14.58 3.08 30.07
CA GLY A 462 14.96 2.67 31.42
C GLY A 462 14.96 1.15 31.62
N ARG A 463 15.12 0.38 30.53
CA ARG A 463 15.22 -1.09 30.58
C ARG A 463 16.64 -1.57 30.83
N ILE A 464 17.64 -0.76 30.50
CA ILE A 464 19.08 -1.05 30.65
C ILE A 464 19.74 0.19 31.26
N GLU A 465 20.69 -0.01 32.17
CA GLU A 465 21.47 1.08 32.77
C GLU A 465 22.56 1.60 31.80
N ILE A 466 22.93 2.88 31.91
CA ILE A 466 23.90 3.52 31.00
C ILE A 466 25.27 2.83 31.06
N GLU A 467 25.68 2.38 32.25
CA GLU A 467 26.95 1.66 32.47
C GLU A 467 26.97 0.31 31.75
N GLU A 468 25.84 -0.41 31.77
CA GLU A 468 25.69 -1.68 31.08
C GLU A 468 25.76 -1.49 29.55
N TYR A 469 25.11 -0.44 29.03
CA TYR A 469 25.21 -0.07 27.62
C TYR A 469 26.65 0.26 27.19
N ALA A 470 27.42 0.97 28.01
CA ALA A 470 28.82 1.27 27.71
C ALA A 470 29.64 -0.02 27.49
N GLY A 471 29.45 -1.03 28.34
CA GLY A 471 30.11 -2.33 28.20
C GLY A 471 29.67 -3.10 26.94
N ILE A 472 28.38 -3.05 26.60
CA ILE A 472 27.84 -3.66 25.37
C ILE A 472 28.43 -2.99 24.12
N ARG A 473 28.47 -1.65 24.10
CA ARG A 473 29.00 -0.87 22.99
C ARG A 473 30.48 -1.19 22.73
N ASP A 474 31.26 -1.38 23.78
CA ASP A 474 32.67 -1.78 23.65
C ASP A 474 32.79 -3.20 23.08
N ARG A 475 31.97 -4.16 23.52
CA ARG A 475 31.91 -5.52 22.94
C ARG A 475 31.60 -5.50 21.44
N LEU A 476 30.65 -4.66 21.02
CA LEU A 476 30.26 -4.51 19.60
C LEU A 476 31.38 -3.90 18.75
N ARG A 477 32.14 -2.93 19.29
CA ARG A 477 33.26 -2.28 18.59
C ARG A 477 34.48 -3.19 18.46
N PHE A 478 34.87 -3.88 19.53
CA PHE A 478 36.14 -4.64 19.56
C PHE A 478 36.00 -6.13 19.27
N GLY A 479 34.78 -6.63 19.03
CA GLY A 479 34.52 -7.98 18.56
C GLY A 479 35.10 -9.05 19.49
N GLY A 480 34.54 -9.19 20.69
CA GLY A 480 34.76 -10.36 21.55
C GLY A 480 36.22 -10.72 21.90
N ARG A 481 37.19 -9.83 21.71
CA ARG A 481 38.58 -10.03 22.18
C ARG A 481 38.86 -9.18 23.42
N HIS A 482 38.15 -9.45 24.50
CA HIS A 482 38.79 -9.30 25.81
C HIS A 482 39.61 -10.56 26.08
N HIS A 483 40.84 -10.57 25.56
CA HIS A 483 41.90 -11.17 26.35
C HIS A 483 41.97 -10.38 27.65
N ALA A 484 41.66 -11.05 28.75
CA ALA A 484 42.15 -10.65 30.05
C ALA A 484 43.66 -10.41 29.89
N MET A 485 44.07 -9.15 30.02
CA MET A 485 45.48 -8.80 30.24
C MET A 485 45.79 -9.08 31.72
N PRO A 486 47.02 -9.54 32.01
CA PRO A 486 47.35 -10.39 33.16
C PRO A 486 47.32 -9.70 34.53
#